data_AF-A0A1G1Y748-F1
#
_entry.id   AF-A0A1G1Y748-F1
#
_cell.length_a   1.000
_cell.length_b   1.000
_cell.length_c   1.000
_cell.angle_alpha   90.00
_cell.angle_beta   90.00
_cell.angle_gamma   90.00
#
_symmetry.space_group_name_H-M   'P 1'
#
loop_
_entity.id
_entity.type
_entity.pdbx_description
1 polymer ?
#
loop_
_entity_poly.entity_id
_entity_poly.type
_entity_poly.pdbx_seq_one_letter_code
_entity_poly.pdbx_strand_id
1 'polypeptide(L)'
;MLQPMKKTLVAALILSFALLSNLTLPAVAESSFEGQIIKLESSDTLYYVASDGQRYVFPNEHTYKSWFVDFSDVVVVTEAQLAEIPLAGTIRYRPGVLLIKIQTDPKVYAVSRGGVLRWVKTENIAQALYGEDWNKLIDDLSAAFFSTYTIGADIDQSNDFDPEEEINETETIDADRGLKIRQQIRRQIRLADTDKCRAVPAMPALTQRGVGVVVPAQPAISARECARNKNQDDDDNDNATTTPDIINPIISGLTTTPTTTSALVSWVTNELANSRIEFSLEPPSTASSTDAVSNANYVLNHSLTLNNLTASTTYYFLVESADQAGNMATTTSSFNTLR
;
A
#
# COMPACT_ATOMS: atom_id res chain seq x y z
N MET A 1 -77.85 -23.32 50.72
CA MET A 1 -78.36 -21.94 50.55
C MET A 1 -77.20 -21.12 49.99
N LEU A 2 -77.12 -20.97 48.66
CA LEU A 2 -77.67 -19.86 47.85
C LEU A 2 -76.92 -18.52 48.05
N GLN A 3 -76.32 -18.06 46.95
CA GLN A 3 -75.54 -16.81 46.75
C GLN A 3 -76.41 -15.53 46.92
N PRO A 4 -75.86 -14.30 46.82
CA PRO A 4 -75.67 -13.72 45.49
C PRO A 4 -74.44 -12.81 45.27
N MET A 5 -74.04 -12.79 44.00
CA MET A 5 -73.13 -11.86 43.33
C MET A 5 -73.60 -10.40 43.42
N LYS A 6 -72.64 -9.45 43.47
CA LYS A 6 -72.84 -8.07 42.95
C LYS A 6 -71.69 -7.69 42.02
N LYS A 7 -72.10 -7.15 40.87
CA LYS A 7 -71.33 -6.75 39.69
C LYS A 7 -70.78 -5.33 39.86
N THR A 8 -69.56 -5.06 39.36
CA THR A 8 -69.26 -3.90 38.48
C THR A 8 -67.84 -3.98 37.88
N LEU A 9 -67.74 -3.79 36.55
CA LEU A 9 -66.53 -3.55 35.75
C LEU A 9 -65.87 -2.21 36.13
N VAL A 10 -64.53 -2.11 36.08
CA VAL A 10 -63.78 -0.98 35.45
C VAL A 10 -62.34 -1.40 35.09
N ALA A 11 -61.98 -1.20 33.81
CA ALA A 11 -60.70 -0.86 33.15
C ALA A 11 -59.37 -1.60 33.41
N ALA A 12 -58.67 -1.80 32.29
CA ALA A 12 -57.34 -2.37 32.13
C ALA A 12 -56.22 -1.48 32.73
N LEU A 13 -55.18 -2.13 33.25
CA LEU A 13 -53.82 -1.58 33.27
C LEU A 13 -52.80 -2.73 33.17
N ILE A 14 -52.09 -2.78 32.05
CA ILE A 14 -50.88 -3.57 31.82
C ILE A 14 -49.73 -2.83 32.52
N LEU A 15 -48.96 -3.47 33.42
CA LEU A 15 -47.50 -3.32 33.55
C LEU A 15 -46.95 -3.97 34.85
N SER A 16 -46.03 -4.92 34.69
CA SER A 16 -44.82 -5.07 35.53
C SER A 16 -43.97 -6.21 34.94
N PHE A 17 -43.30 -5.95 33.82
CA PHE A 17 -41.88 -5.60 33.77
C PHE A 17 -40.99 -6.62 34.50
N ALA A 18 -40.53 -7.62 33.74
CA ALA A 18 -39.40 -8.45 34.12
C ALA A 18 -38.17 -7.56 34.32
N LEU A 19 -37.57 -7.59 35.51
CA LEU A 19 -36.20 -7.11 35.70
C LEU A 19 -35.25 -8.12 35.03
N LEU A 20 -35.08 -7.99 33.72
CA LEU A 20 -33.84 -8.39 33.08
C LEU A 20 -32.89 -7.21 33.30
N SER A 21 -32.01 -7.37 34.28
CA SER A 21 -30.82 -6.54 34.42
C SER A 21 -30.01 -6.64 33.13
N ASN A 22 -30.18 -5.65 32.25
CA ASN A 22 -29.27 -5.41 31.14
C ASN A 22 -27.91 -5.05 31.74
N LEU A 23 -27.03 -6.04 31.89
CA LEU A 23 -25.59 -5.76 31.88
C LEU A 23 -25.28 -5.30 30.45
N THR A 24 -25.36 -4.00 30.23
CA THR A 24 -24.65 -3.39 29.11
C THR A 24 -23.18 -3.48 29.48
N LEU A 25 -22.48 -4.47 28.92
CA LEU A 25 -21.02 -4.40 28.84
C LEU A 25 -20.70 -3.08 28.13
N PRO A 26 -19.81 -2.23 28.67
CA PRO A 26 -19.32 -1.12 27.87
C PRO A 26 -18.71 -1.72 26.61
N ALA A 27 -19.19 -1.27 25.45
CA ALA A 27 -18.48 -1.53 24.20
C ALA A 27 -17.05 -1.03 24.40
N VAL A 28 -16.09 -1.96 24.44
CA VAL A 28 -14.68 -1.59 24.40
C VAL A 28 -14.52 -0.96 23.03
N ALA A 29 -14.33 0.36 22.98
CA ALA A 29 -13.99 1.03 21.75
C ALA A 29 -12.78 0.32 21.16
N GLU A 30 -12.88 -0.16 19.92
CA GLU A 30 -11.73 -0.69 19.19
C GLU A 30 -10.69 0.44 19.10
N SER A 31 -9.71 0.44 19.99
CA SER A 31 -8.63 1.40 19.94
C SER A 31 -7.70 0.97 18.81
N SER A 32 -8.01 1.42 17.59
CA SER A 32 -7.07 1.31 16.48
C SER A 32 -5.92 2.28 16.72
N PHE A 33 -4.74 1.74 16.95
CA PHE A 33 -3.49 2.50 17.07
C PHE A 33 -2.78 2.62 15.71
N GLU A 34 -3.44 2.27 14.60
CA GLU A 34 -2.85 2.31 13.26
C GLU A 34 -2.20 3.66 12.95
N GLY A 35 -0.95 3.62 12.49
CA GLY A 35 -0.15 4.80 12.17
C GLY A 35 0.46 5.50 13.39
N GLN A 36 0.18 5.06 14.61
CA GLN A 36 0.65 5.71 15.83
C GLN A 36 1.95 5.09 16.35
N ILE A 37 2.69 5.89 17.10
CA ILE A 37 3.82 5.45 17.90
C ILE A 37 3.33 5.18 19.31
N ILE A 38 3.56 3.97 19.82
CA ILE A 38 3.10 3.55 21.14
C ILE A 38 4.25 3.13 22.03
N LYS A 39 4.08 3.29 23.34
CA LYS A 39 4.96 2.73 24.37
C LYS A 39 4.19 2.30 25.62
N LEU A 40 4.80 1.46 26.45
CA LEU A 40 4.28 1.20 27.80
C LEU A 40 4.68 2.33 28.73
N GLU A 41 3.89 2.55 29.78
CA GLU A 41 4.29 3.47 30.85
C GLU A 41 5.56 2.97 31.59
N SER A 42 5.73 1.65 31.66
CA SER A 42 6.84 0.98 32.35
C SER A 42 8.10 0.79 31.48
N SER A 43 8.09 1.21 30.21
CA SER A 43 9.20 0.98 29.27
C SER A 43 9.38 2.13 28.27
N ASP A 44 10.64 2.45 27.98
CA ASP A 44 10.98 3.44 26.94
C ASP A 44 11.10 2.83 25.53
N THR A 45 10.77 1.54 25.38
CA THR A 45 10.75 0.90 24.06
C THR A 45 9.59 1.44 23.23
N LEU A 46 9.92 2.03 22.07
CA LEU A 46 8.94 2.56 21.13
C LEU A 46 8.55 1.52 20.09
N TYR A 47 7.26 1.52 19.75
CA TYR A 47 6.71 0.70 18.69
C TYR A 47 5.91 1.57 17.72
N TYR A 48 6.02 1.28 16.44
CA TYR A 48 5.11 1.79 15.42
C TYR A 48 4.05 0.73 15.12
N VAL A 49 2.77 1.10 15.14
CA VAL A 49 1.67 0.22 14.73
C VAL A 49 1.38 0.50 13.25
N ALA A 50 1.68 -0.48 12.41
CA ALA A 50 1.51 -0.34 10.98
C ALA A 50 0.09 -0.68 10.54
N SER A 51 -0.26 -0.32 9.31
CA SER A 51 -1.56 -0.64 8.72
C SER A 51 -1.87 -2.13 8.68
N ASP A 52 -0.88 -3.01 8.67
CA ASP A 52 -1.11 -4.46 8.73
C ASP A 52 -1.63 -4.98 10.08
N GLY A 53 -1.87 -4.09 11.05
CA GLY A 53 -2.34 -4.42 12.40
C GLY A 53 -1.25 -4.98 13.30
N GLN A 54 0.01 -4.92 12.88
CA GLN A 54 1.15 -5.41 13.64
C GLN A 54 1.99 -4.24 14.16
N ARG A 55 2.72 -4.50 15.25
CA ARG A 55 3.67 -3.54 15.81
C ARG A 55 5.09 -3.87 15.38
N TYR A 56 5.88 -2.82 15.16
CA TYR A 56 7.28 -2.89 14.80
C TYR A 56 8.11 -2.07 15.78
N VAL A 57 9.18 -2.64 16.29
CA VAL A 57 10.01 -2.02 17.33
C VAL A 57 11.07 -1.10 16.72
N PHE A 58 11.31 0.06 17.33
CA PHE A 58 12.49 0.88 17.00
C PHE A 58 13.73 0.28 17.66
N PRO A 59 14.78 -0.08 16.90
CA PRO A 59 16.00 -0.66 17.45
C PRO A 59 16.75 0.24 18.43
N ASN A 60 16.72 1.55 18.18
CA ASN A 60 17.37 2.58 18.98
C ASN A 60 16.64 3.93 18.78
N GLU A 61 16.99 4.91 19.61
CA GLU A 61 16.43 6.26 19.56
C GLU A 61 16.74 6.99 18.24
N HIS A 62 17.90 6.74 17.65
CA HIS A 62 18.32 7.39 16.41
C HIS A 62 17.49 6.95 15.21
N THR A 63 17.07 5.68 15.17
CA THR A 63 16.12 5.18 14.17
C THR A 63 14.82 5.96 14.27
N TYR A 64 14.32 6.20 15.49
CA TYR A 64 13.12 7.02 15.69
C TYR A 64 13.32 8.46 15.18
N LYS A 65 14.42 9.11 15.56
CA LYS A 65 14.75 10.49 15.15
C LYS A 65 14.99 10.65 13.64
N SER A 66 15.25 9.56 12.92
CA SER A 66 15.30 9.59 11.45
C SER A 66 13.90 9.78 10.82
N TRP A 67 12.84 9.39 11.52
CA TRP A 67 11.44 9.49 11.06
C TRP A 67 10.67 10.65 11.68
N PHE A 68 10.96 10.97 12.95
CA PHE A 68 10.20 11.94 13.74
C PHE A 68 11.12 12.98 14.35
N VAL A 69 10.62 14.20 14.49
CA VAL A 69 11.37 15.34 15.02
C VAL A 69 11.53 15.24 16.54
N ASP A 70 10.45 14.88 17.23
CA ASP A 70 10.38 14.77 18.69
C ASP A 70 9.41 13.65 19.10
N PHE A 71 9.20 13.49 20.41
CA PHE A 71 8.34 12.44 20.99
C PHE A 71 6.89 12.89 21.27
N SER A 72 6.42 14.00 20.67
CA SER A 72 5.08 14.54 20.94
C SER A 72 3.95 13.60 20.48
N ASP A 73 4.21 12.79 19.45
CA ASP A 73 3.25 11.85 18.87
C ASP A 73 3.25 10.47 19.55
N VAL A 74 4.00 10.30 20.65
CA VAL A 74 4.09 9.02 21.36
C VAL A 74 2.91 8.82 22.31
N VAL A 75 2.13 7.77 22.06
CA VAL A 75 0.97 7.38 22.86
C VAL A 75 1.36 6.33 23.89
N VAL A 76 0.97 6.54 25.14
CA VAL A 76 1.16 5.54 26.20
C VAL A 76 -0.03 4.57 26.18
N VAL A 77 0.27 3.26 26.11
CA VAL A 77 -0.72 2.19 26.11
C VAL A 77 -0.54 1.26 27.31
N THR A 78 -1.61 0.53 27.65
CA THR A 78 -1.57 -0.50 28.69
C THR A 78 -0.93 -1.79 28.17
N GLU A 79 -0.48 -2.67 29.08
CA GLU A 79 0.07 -3.98 28.70
C GLU A 79 -0.96 -4.86 27.96
N ALA A 80 -2.23 -4.76 28.34
CA ALA A 80 -3.32 -5.49 27.68
C ALA A 80 -3.49 -5.05 26.21
N GLN A 81 -3.54 -3.73 25.97
CA GLN A 81 -3.62 -3.17 24.61
C GLN A 81 -2.39 -3.52 23.78
N LEU A 82 -1.19 -3.45 24.38
CA LEU A 82 0.02 -3.82 23.66
C LEU A 82 -0.02 -5.32 23.30
N ALA A 83 -0.48 -6.20 24.19
CA ALA A 83 -0.54 -7.65 23.94
C ALA A 83 -1.45 -8.03 22.76
N GLU A 84 -2.46 -7.23 22.43
CA GLU A 84 -3.38 -7.44 21.31
C GLU A 84 -2.73 -7.20 19.93
N ILE A 85 -1.63 -6.45 19.87
CA ILE A 85 -0.99 -6.04 18.61
C ILE A 85 0.29 -6.87 18.38
N PRO A 86 0.32 -7.89 17.50
CA PRO A 86 1.47 -8.79 17.37
C PRO A 86 2.77 -8.08 16.97
N LEU A 87 3.90 -8.49 17.55
CA LEU A 87 5.23 -7.98 17.16
C LEU A 87 5.70 -8.67 15.87
N ALA A 88 5.97 -7.87 14.84
CA ALA A 88 6.29 -8.38 13.50
C ALA A 88 7.73 -8.11 13.02
N GLY A 89 8.48 -7.25 13.70
CA GLY A 89 9.88 -6.99 13.36
C GLY A 89 10.36 -5.62 13.82
N THR A 90 11.42 -5.14 13.19
CA THR A 90 12.08 -3.87 13.51
C THR A 90 11.82 -2.79 12.44
N ILE A 91 11.83 -1.54 12.87
CA ILE A 91 11.89 -0.37 12.00
C ILE A 91 13.34 -0.11 11.58
N ARG A 92 13.51 0.42 10.36
CA ARG A 92 14.80 0.79 9.77
C ARG A 92 14.90 2.31 9.72
N TYR A 93 16.12 2.84 9.59
CA TYR A 93 16.35 4.26 9.36
C TYR A 93 15.57 4.78 8.16
N ARG A 94 15.07 6.01 8.26
CA ARG A 94 14.38 6.67 7.16
C ARG A 94 15.33 6.89 5.98
N PRO A 95 14.95 6.48 4.77
CA PRO A 95 15.74 6.70 3.58
C PRO A 95 16.06 8.19 3.35
N GLY A 96 17.26 8.47 2.85
CA GLY A 96 17.71 9.82 2.50
C GLY A 96 18.02 10.76 3.67
N VAL A 97 17.69 10.44 4.93
CA VAL A 97 17.87 11.39 6.06
C VAL A 97 19.25 11.29 6.70
N LEU A 98 19.68 10.08 7.08
CA LEU A 98 20.93 9.84 7.80
C LEU A 98 21.81 8.86 7.04
N LEU A 99 23.11 8.98 7.27
CA LEU A 99 24.11 8.00 6.87
C LEU A 99 24.33 7.02 8.01
N ILE A 100 24.61 5.76 7.68
CA ILE A 100 24.89 4.75 8.70
C ILE A 100 26.22 4.06 8.46
N LYS A 101 26.84 3.59 9.54
CA LYS A 101 28.06 2.77 9.50
C LYS A 101 28.01 1.72 10.60
N ILE A 102 28.90 0.73 10.53
CA ILE A 102 29.11 -0.24 11.60
C ILE A 102 30.56 -0.21 12.04
N GLN A 103 30.85 -0.52 13.31
CA GLN A 103 32.22 -0.42 13.83
C GLN A 103 33.21 -1.37 13.15
N THR A 104 32.72 -2.46 12.56
CA THR A 104 33.54 -3.50 11.91
C THR A 104 33.80 -3.23 10.44
N ASP A 105 33.19 -2.20 9.84
CA ASP A 105 33.36 -1.83 8.43
C ASP A 105 33.65 -0.33 8.33
N PRO A 106 34.77 0.11 7.72
CA PRO A 106 35.08 1.52 7.56
C PRO A 106 34.12 2.28 6.62
N LYS A 107 33.24 1.58 5.90
CA LYS A 107 32.31 2.19 4.94
C LYS A 107 31.17 2.95 5.62
N VAL A 108 30.75 4.02 4.94
CA VAL A 108 29.57 4.83 5.30
C VAL A 108 28.52 4.63 4.22
N TYR A 109 27.30 4.35 4.63
CA TYR A 109 26.20 3.97 3.74
C TYR A 109 25.08 4.99 3.79
N ALA A 110 24.58 5.37 2.62
CA ALA A 110 23.28 6.00 2.49
C ALA A 110 22.19 4.94 2.56
N VAL A 111 21.07 5.29 3.19
CA VAL A 111 19.90 4.42 3.29
C VAL A 111 18.94 4.76 2.14
N SER A 112 18.71 3.79 1.26
CA SER A 112 17.69 3.81 0.20
C SER A 112 16.43 3.08 0.64
N ARG A 113 15.32 3.40 -0.04
CA ARG A 113 14.00 2.78 0.12
C ARG A 113 14.06 1.26 0.18
N GLY A 114 13.22 0.70 1.05
CA GLY A 114 13.15 -0.75 1.24
C GLY A 114 14.32 -1.31 2.06
N GLY A 115 15.10 -0.46 2.74
CA GLY A 115 16.21 -0.86 3.59
C GLY A 115 17.42 -1.34 2.80
N VAL A 116 17.77 -0.62 1.73
CA VAL A 116 18.96 -0.89 0.93
C VAL A 116 20.07 0.06 1.35
N LEU A 117 21.26 -0.47 1.64
CA LEU A 117 22.45 0.32 1.97
C LEU A 117 23.31 0.49 0.74
N ARG A 118 23.63 1.74 0.43
CA ARG A 118 24.43 2.11 -0.73
C ARG A 118 25.70 2.79 -0.24
N TRP A 119 26.85 2.21 -0.57
CA TRP A 119 28.13 2.71 -0.06
C TRP A 119 28.49 4.05 -0.73
N VAL A 120 28.71 5.09 0.07
CA VAL A 120 29.23 6.38 -0.41
C VAL A 120 30.75 6.30 -0.49
N LYS A 121 31.31 6.28 -1.71
CA LYS A 121 32.74 5.97 -1.90
C LYS A 121 33.70 7.06 -1.43
N THR A 122 33.31 8.33 -1.51
CA THR A 122 34.21 9.45 -1.19
C THR A 122 33.52 10.53 -0.39
N GLU A 123 34.31 11.29 0.37
CA GLU A 123 33.86 12.46 1.13
C GLU A 123 33.26 13.55 0.23
N ASN A 124 33.83 13.79 -0.95
CA ASN A 124 33.30 14.77 -1.91
C ASN A 124 31.86 14.41 -2.34
N ILE A 125 31.56 13.12 -2.50
CA ILE A 125 30.19 12.66 -2.81
C ILE A 125 29.28 12.88 -1.60
N ALA A 126 29.74 12.54 -0.39
CA ALA A 126 28.96 12.75 0.82
C ALA A 126 28.64 14.25 1.03
N GLN A 127 29.60 15.15 0.82
CA GLN A 127 29.40 16.59 0.85
C GLN A 127 28.43 17.07 -0.23
N ALA A 128 28.51 16.53 -1.44
CA ALA A 128 27.61 16.91 -2.52
C ALA A 128 26.15 16.51 -2.24
N LEU A 129 25.94 15.38 -1.57
CA LEU A 129 24.61 14.84 -1.26
C LEU A 129 24.01 15.42 0.03
N TYR A 130 24.82 15.55 1.08
CA TYR A 130 24.37 15.84 2.44
C TYR A 130 24.90 17.17 3.00
N GLY A 131 25.69 17.91 2.22
CA GLY A 131 26.30 19.17 2.61
C GLY A 131 27.62 19.02 3.39
N GLU A 132 28.23 20.16 3.71
CA GLU A 132 29.55 20.23 4.39
C GLU A 132 29.57 19.54 5.76
N ASP A 133 28.42 19.45 6.42
CA ASP A 133 28.24 18.85 7.74
C ASP A 133 27.79 17.38 7.68
N TRP A 134 27.93 16.69 6.53
CA TRP A 134 27.52 15.29 6.34
C TRP A 134 28.06 14.34 7.41
N ASN A 135 29.24 14.62 7.95
CA ASN A 135 29.89 13.83 8.99
C ASN A 135 29.12 13.84 10.32
N LYS A 136 28.29 14.85 10.57
CA LYS A 136 27.38 14.92 11.72
C LYS A 136 26.09 14.11 11.50
N LEU A 137 25.82 13.70 10.26
CA LEU A 137 24.66 12.90 9.88
C LEU A 137 24.97 11.40 9.84
N ILE A 138 26.19 11.01 10.20
CA ILE A 138 26.59 9.61 10.31
C ILE A 138 26.19 9.08 11.68
N ASP A 139 25.49 7.96 11.69
CA ASP A 139 25.13 7.24 12.90
C ASP A 139 25.68 5.80 12.91
N ASP A 140 26.06 5.34 14.10
CA ASP A 140 26.62 4.00 14.29
C ASP A 140 25.47 2.99 14.47
N LEU A 141 25.32 2.08 13.52
CA LEU A 141 24.40 0.96 13.60
C LEU A 141 25.08 -0.26 14.24
N SER A 142 24.40 -0.92 15.18
CA SER A 142 24.86 -2.21 15.70
C SER A 142 24.85 -3.27 14.59
N ALA A 143 25.89 -4.10 14.54
CA ALA A 143 26.00 -5.19 13.57
C ALA A 143 24.80 -6.16 13.59
N ALA A 144 24.12 -6.30 14.73
CA ALA A 144 22.92 -7.14 14.86
C ALA A 144 21.72 -6.60 14.06
N PHE A 145 21.64 -5.29 13.86
CA PHE A 145 20.59 -4.68 13.05
C PHE A 145 21.01 -4.48 11.60
N PHE A 146 22.32 -4.50 11.31
CA PHE A 146 22.84 -4.42 9.95
C PHE A 146 22.32 -5.56 9.05
N SER A 147 22.12 -6.76 9.59
CA SER A 147 21.55 -7.90 8.84
C SER A 147 20.09 -7.72 8.43
N THR A 148 19.39 -6.68 8.93
CA THR A 148 18.02 -6.35 8.48
C THR A 148 18.00 -5.54 7.18
N TYR A 149 19.18 -5.11 6.72
CA TYR A 149 19.38 -4.38 5.49
C TYR A 149 19.94 -5.27 4.38
N THR A 150 19.79 -4.80 3.15
CA THR A 150 20.43 -5.40 1.97
C THR A 150 21.45 -4.43 1.38
N ILE A 151 22.55 -4.93 0.82
CA ILE A 151 23.55 -4.07 0.17
C ILE A 151 23.13 -3.85 -1.29
N GLY A 152 23.04 -2.59 -1.69
CA GLY A 152 22.71 -2.16 -3.06
C GLY A 152 23.94 -1.75 -3.86
N ALA A 153 23.69 -1.11 -5.00
CA ALA A 153 24.75 -0.52 -5.81
C ALA A 153 25.45 0.63 -5.04
N ASP A 154 26.76 0.74 -5.23
CA ASP A 154 27.56 1.84 -4.67
C ASP A 154 27.09 3.20 -5.22
N ILE A 155 27.55 4.28 -4.58
CA ILE A 155 27.38 5.66 -5.01
C ILE A 155 28.77 6.17 -5.39
N ASP A 156 29.03 6.20 -6.70
CA ASP A 156 30.31 6.54 -7.30
C ASP A 156 30.39 8.02 -7.72
N GLN A 157 29.23 8.65 -7.87
CA GLN A 157 29.03 10.05 -8.26
C GLN A 157 27.72 10.58 -7.68
N SER A 158 27.56 11.90 -7.62
CA SER A 158 26.44 12.55 -6.93
C SER A 158 25.07 12.36 -7.60
N ASN A 159 25.01 11.87 -8.84
CA ASN A 159 23.75 11.56 -9.54
C ASN A 159 23.30 10.11 -9.37
N ASP A 160 24.09 9.25 -8.70
CA ASP A 160 23.70 7.85 -8.46
C ASP A 160 22.65 7.72 -7.33
N PHE A 161 22.45 8.79 -6.56
CA PHE A 161 21.60 8.85 -5.38
C PHE A 161 21.11 10.28 -5.14
N ASP A 162 19.82 10.42 -4.86
CA ASP A 162 19.20 11.69 -4.47
C ASP A 162 18.52 11.50 -3.09
N PRO A 163 19.06 12.11 -2.01
CA PRO A 163 18.48 12.00 -0.68
C PRO A 163 17.07 12.60 -0.59
N GLU A 164 16.77 13.68 -1.32
CA GLU A 164 15.47 14.33 -1.29
C GLU A 164 14.42 13.47 -2.01
N GLU A 165 14.79 12.82 -3.11
CA GLU A 165 13.93 11.85 -3.80
C GLU A 165 13.57 10.69 -2.87
N GLU A 166 14.55 10.09 -2.19
CA GLU A 166 14.33 8.99 -1.25
C GLU A 166 13.41 9.41 -0.08
N ILE A 167 13.57 10.63 0.43
CA ILE A 167 12.71 11.23 1.46
C ILE A 167 11.27 11.38 0.96
N ASN A 168 11.09 11.93 -0.24
CA ASN A 168 9.78 12.23 -0.81
C ASN A 168 9.02 10.96 -1.21
N GLU A 169 9.72 9.92 -1.68
CA GLU A 169 9.11 8.64 -1.98
C GLU A 169 8.78 7.81 -0.72
N THR A 170 9.44 8.10 0.41
CA THR A 170 9.25 7.41 1.69
C THR A 170 8.72 8.32 2.79
N GLU A 171 7.54 8.88 2.54
CA GLU A 171 6.84 9.75 3.51
C GLU A 171 6.44 9.01 4.80
N THR A 172 6.19 7.70 4.72
CA THR A 172 5.70 6.91 5.87
C THR A 172 6.46 5.61 6.04
N ILE A 173 6.52 5.12 7.28
CA ILE A 173 7.10 3.81 7.61
C ILE A 173 6.38 2.70 6.82
N ASP A 174 5.07 2.80 6.64
CA ASP A 174 4.31 1.86 5.83
C ASP A 174 4.69 1.85 4.35
N ALA A 175 5.05 3.01 3.80
CA ALA A 175 5.56 3.12 2.43
C ALA A 175 6.92 2.44 2.28
N ASP A 176 7.89 2.71 3.18
CA ASP A 176 9.20 2.04 3.17
C ASP A 176 9.08 0.52 3.31
N ARG A 177 8.08 0.05 4.07
CA ARG A 177 7.80 -1.37 4.28
C ARG A 177 6.93 -2.01 3.19
N GLY A 178 6.42 -1.22 2.24
CA GLY A 178 5.51 -1.67 1.18
C GLY A 178 4.18 -2.20 1.69
N LEU A 179 3.72 -1.75 2.87
CA LEU A 179 2.50 -2.26 3.52
C LEU A 179 1.21 -1.70 2.90
N LYS A 180 1.18 -0.42 2.50
CA LYS A 180 0.04 0.16 1.77
C LYS A 180 -0.27 -0.61 0.49
N ILE A 181 0.75 -0.91 -0.31
CA ILE A 181 0.65 -1.73 -1.52
C ILE A 181 0.15 -3.14 -1.19
N ARG A 182 0.67 -3.78 -0.13
CA ARG A 182 0.23 -5.13 0.27
C ARG A 182 -1.23 -5.16 0.73
N GLN A 183 -1.69 -4.16 1.47
CA GLN A 183 -3.10 -4.06 1.86
C GLN A 183 -4.01 -3.83 0.66
N GLN A 184 -3.65 -2.91 -0.25
CA GLN A 184 -4.38 -2.67 -1.48
C GLN A 184 -4.46 -3.95 -2.32
N ILE A 185 -3.35 -4.66 -2.52
CA ILE A 185 -3.32 -5.95 -3.23
C ILE A 185 -4.20 -6.99 -2.51
N ARG A 186 -4.11 -7.13 -1.18
CA ARG A 186 -4.95 -8.07 -0.41
C ARG A 186 -6.44 -7.74 -0.55
N ARG A 187 -6.80 -6.46 -0.52
CA ARG A 187 -8.18 -5.99 -0.72
C ARG A 187 -8.65 -6.31 -2.13
N GLN A 188 -7.84 -6.04 -3.16
CA GLN A 188 -8.14 -6.36 -4.55
C GLN A 188 -8.30 -7.87 -4.77
N ILE A 189 -7.43 -8.71 -4.18
CA ILE A 189 -7.56 -10.17 -4.22
C ILE A 189 -8.86 -10.63 -3.54
N ARG A 190 -9.18 -10.10 -2.34
CA ARG A 190 -10.42 -10.42 -1.62
C ARG A 190 -11.66 -10.06 -2.45
N LEU A 191 -11.67 -8.89 -3.08
CA LEU A 191 -12.77 -8.45 -3.95
C LEU A 191 -12.88 -9.36 -5.19
N ALA A 192 -11.77 -9.68 -5.85
CA ALA A 192 -11.74 -10.59 -7.00
C ALA A 192 -12.21 -12.01 -6.66
N ASP A 193 -11.93 -12.51 -5.45
CA ASP A 193 -12.41 -13.82 -4.99
C ASP A 193 -13.91 -13.82 -4.70
N THR A 194 -14.44 -12.67 -4.27
CA THR A 194 -15.88 -12.44 -4.10
C THR A 194 -16.60 -12.37 -5.46
N ASP A 195 -15.96 -11.79 -6.47
CA ASP A 195 -16.50 -11.72 -7.85
C ASP A 195 -16.51 -13.08 -8.56
N LYS A 196 -15.54 -13.97 -8.26
CA LYS A 196 -15.58 -15.37 -8.73
C LYS A 196 -16.79 -16.14 -8.20
N CYS A 197 -17.33 -15.76 -7.04
CA CYS A 197 -18.56 -16.33 -6.51
C CYS A 197 -19.84 -15.83 -7.23
N ARG A 198 -19.74 -14.77 -8.05
CA ARG A 198 -20.85 -14.21 -8.82
C ARG A 198 -21.12 -14.97 -10.13
N ALA A 199 -20.17 -15.81 -10.57
CA ALA A 199 -20.15 -16.42 -11.89
C ALA A 199 -20.24 -17.95 -11.87
N VAL A 200 -21.02 -18.56 -10.96
CA VAL A 200 -21.47 -19.95 -11.15
C VAL A 200 -22.83 -19.92 -11.86
N PRO A 201 -22.90 -19.95 -13.21
CA PRO A 201 -24.16 -20.13 -13.89
C PRO A 201 -24.75 -21.48 -13.51
N ALA A 202 -26.05 -21.53 -13.23
CA ALA A 202 -26.77 -22.78 -13.07
C ALA A 202 -26.56 -23.62 -14.34
N MET A 203 -25.91 -24.78 -14.23
CA MET A 203 -25.80 -25.69 -15.36
C MET A 203 -27.22 -26.10 -15.77
N PRO A 204 -27.65 -25.90 -17.03
CA PRO A 204 -28.88 -26.47 -17.52
C PRO A 204 -28.76 -27.99 -17.42
N ALA A 205 -29.77 -28.65 -16.84
CA ALA A 205 -29.83 -30.11 -16.85
C ALA A 205 -29.72 -30.59 -18.30
N LEU A 206 -28.63 -31.29 -18.62
CA LEU A 206 -28.48 -31.95 -19.91
C LEU A 206 -29.54 -33.06 -19.97
N THR A 207 -30.65 -32.81 -20.66
CA THR A 207 -31.65 -33.83 -20.97
C THR A 207 -31.07 -34.78 -22.02
N GLN A 208 -30.20 -35.70 -21.60
CA GLN A 208 -29.88 -36.85 -22.44
C GLN A 208 -31.12 -37.74 -22.50
N ARG A 209 -31.75 -37.80 -23.69
CA ARG A 209 -32.77 -38.80 -23.98
C ARG A 209 -32.17 -40.19 -23.78
N GLY A 210 -32.66 -40.89 -22.76
CA GLY A 210 -32.67 -42.35 -22.78
C GLY A 210 -31.75 -43.07 -21.80
N VAL A 211 -31.64 -42.65 -20.53
CA VAL A 211 -31.53 -43.56 -19.37
C VAL A 211 -32.16 -42.83 -18.19
N GLY A 212 -33.10 -43.47 -17.49
CA GLY A 212 -33.87 -42.88 -16.38
C GLY A 212 -33.05 -42.64 -15.11
N VAL A 213 -32.14 -41.67 -15.15
CA VAL A 213 -31.50 -41.10 -13.95
C VAL A 213 -31.94 -39.64 -13.85
N VAL A 214 -32.93 -39.39 -13.01
CA VAL A 214 -33.25 -38.04 -12.56
C VAL A 214 -32.11 -37.63 -11.63
N VAL A 215 -31.09 -36.95 -12.16
CA VAL A 215 -30.16 -36.20 -11.31
C VAL A 215 -30.93 -34.95 -10.88
N PRO A 216 -31.27 -34.79 -9.58
CA PRO A 216 -31.90 -33.55 -9.14
C PRO A 216 -30.95 -32.41 -9.47
N ALA A 217 -31.47 -31.33 -10.07
CA ALA A 217 -30.73 -30.08 -10.16
C ALA A 217 -30.27 -29.76 -8.74
N GLN A 218 -28.95 -29.79 -8.50
CA GLN A 218 -28.44 -29.31 -7.23
C GLN A 218 -28.88 -27.85 -7.11
N PRO A 219 -29.50 -27.44 -5.98
CA PRO A 219 -29.84 -26.05 -5.80
C PRO A 219 -28.54 -25.25 -5.97
N ALA A 220 -28.59 -24.20 -6.79
CA ALA A 220 -27.56 -23.19 -6.77
C ALA A 220 -27.33 -22.86 -5.29
N ILE A 221 -26.12 -23.06 -4.79
CA ILE A 221 -25.73 -22.57 -3.47
C ILE A 221 -26.09 -21.09 -3.52
N SER A 222 -27.18 -20.70 -2.85
CA SER A 222 -27.63 -19.32 -2.94
C SER A 222 -26.52 -18.45 -2.36
N ALA A 223 -26.32 -17.24 -2.88
CA ALA A 223 -25.32 -16.31 -2.33
C ALA A 223 -25.44 -16.11 -0.79
N ARG A 224 -26.60 -16.45 -0.21
CA ARG A 224 -26.87 -16.48 1.25
C ARG A 224 -26.18 -17.61 2.02
N GLU A 225 -25.61 -18.62 1.36
CA GLU A 225 -24.95 -19.76 2.01
C GLU A 225 -23.41 -19.68 1.92
N CYS A 226 -22.85 -18.99 0.92
CA CYS A 226 -21.43 -18.60 0.91
C CYS A 226 -21.14 -17.37 1.79
N ALA A 227 -22.12 -16.50 2.01
CA ALA A 227 -21.98 -15.31 2.84
C ALA A 227 -22.36 -15.52 4.32
N ARG A 228 -22.80 -16.72 4.73
CA ARG A 228 -23.27 -16.97 6.12
C ARG A 228 -22.16 -17.09 7.17
N ASN A 229 -20.95 -16.66 6.85
CA ASN A 229 -19.88 -16.41 7.82
C ASN A 229 -19.41 -14.95 7.80
N LYS A 230 -20.34 -14.02 7.54
CA LYS A 230 -20.16 -12.61 7.89
C LYS A 230 -21.08 -12.26 9.04
N ASN A 231 -20.45 -11.86 10.13
CA ASN A 231 -20.84 -10.78 11.02
C ASN A 231 -22.31 -10.77 11.42
N GLN A 232 -22.59 -11.38 12.57
CA GLN A 232 -23.54 -10.74 13.46
C GLN A 232 -22.79 -9.56 14.10
N ASP A 233 -23.38 -8.38 13.95
CA ASP A 233 -22.99 -7.07 14.50
C ASP A 233 -22.04 -6.28 13.59
N ASP A 234 -22.64 -5.49 12.70
CA ASP A 234 -22.25 -4.11 12.36
C ASP A 234 -23.44 -3.50 11.61
N ASP A 235 -24.22 -2.72 12.37
CA ASP A 235 -25.37 -1.95 11.91
C ASP A 235 -24.95 -0.48 11.84
N ASP A 236 -24.45 -0.06 10.68
CA ASP A 236 -24.24 1.34 10.37
C ASP A 236 -24.62 1.64 8.92
N ASN A 237 -25.70 2.41 8.84
CA ASN A 237 -26.08 3.31 7.78
C ASN A 237 -24.90 4.19 7.33
N ASP A 238 -24.05 3.69 6.43
CA ASP A 238 -23.01 4.47 5.77
C ASP A 238 -23.54 5.11 4.48
N ASN A 239 -24.02 6.34 4.61
CA ASN A 239 -24.02 7.28 3.51
C ASN A 239 -22.56 7.72 3.26
N ALA A 240 -21.80 6.83 2.62
CA ALA A 240 -20.37 6.97 2.33
C ALA A 240 -20.13 8.22 1.50
N THR A 241 -19.70 9.28 2.17
CA THR A 241 -19.07 10.42 1.49
C THR A 241 -17.67 9.97 1.10
N THR A 242 -17.56 9.38 -0.09
CA THR A 242 -16.27 8.99 -0.66
C THR A 242 -15.40 10.24 -0.83
N THR A 243 -14.32 10.32 -0.07
CA THR A 243 -13.29 11.32 -0.33
C THR A 243 -12.72 11.06 -1.73
N PRO A 244 -12.59 12.09 -2.58
CA PRO A 244 -12.06 11.91 -3.93
C PRO A 244 -10.64 11.34 -3.86
N ASP A 245 -10.34 10.40 -4.75
CA ASP A 245 -9.00 9.85 -4.91
C ASP A 245 -8.07 10.94 -5.46
N ILE A 246 -6.91 11.11 -4.81
CA ILE A 246 -5.91 12.15 -5.12
C ILE A 246 -4.51 11.56 -5.31
N ILE A 247 -4.38 10.24 -5.31
CA ILE A 247 -3.08 9.56 -5.37
C ILE A 247 -2.73 9.33 -6.84
N ASN A 248 -1.54 9.77 -7.25
CA ASN A 248 -1.06 9.50 -8.61
C ASN A 248 -0.61 8.03 -8.76
N PRO A 249 -0.81 7.43 -9.96
CA PRO A 249 -0.25 6.11 -10.26
C PRO A 249 1.28 6.15 -10.25
N ILE A 250 1.94 5.08 -9.86
CA ILE A 250 3.40 4.95 -9.90
C ILE A 250 3.78 4.09 -11.10
N ILE A 251 4.54 4.67 -12.04
CA ILE A 251 5.06 3.96 -13.22
C ILE A 251 6.35 3.21 -12.86
N SER A 252 6.43 1.93 -13.19
CA SER A 252 7.59 1.07 -12.94
C SER A 252 7.82 0.06 -14.06
N GLY A 253 8.99 -0.58 -14.07
CA GLY A 253 9.31 -1.63 -15.05
C GLY A 253 9.34 -1.15 -16.51
N LEU A 254 9.68 0.12 -16.75
CA LEU A 254 9.73 0.70 -18.08
C LEU A 254 10.78 -0.01 -18.93
N THR A 255 10.35 -0.59 -20.05
CA THR A 255 11.19 -1.30 -21.00
C THR A 255 10.87 -0.87 -22.42
N THR A 256 11.90 -0.85 -23.27
CA THR A 256 11.76 -0.50 -24.69
C THR A 256 12.46 -1.55 -25.54
N THR A 257 11.74 -2.10 -26.51
CA THR A 257 12.28 -3.06 -27.47
C THR A 257 12.19 -2.46 -28.88
N PRO A 258 13.27 -1.80 -29.36
CA PRO A 258 13.28 -1.16 -30.66
C PRO A 258 13.48 -2.16 -31.80
N THR A 259 12.90 -1.83 -32.95
CA THR A 259 13.19 -2.41 -34.26
C THR A 259 13.85 -1.33 -35.15
N THR A 260 13.94 -1.56 -36.46
CA THR A 260 14.43 -0.55 -37.40
C THR A 260 13.43 0.59 -37.62
N THR A 261 12.12 0.34 -37.49
CA THR A 261 11.07 1.33 -37.81
C THR A 261 9.96 1.42 -36.77
N SER A 262 10.08 0.72 -35.65
CA SER A 262 9.11 0.74 -34.56
C SER A 262 9.79 0.50 -33.21
N ALA A 263 9.07 0.71 -32.11
CA ALA A 263 9.51 0.30 -30.79
C ALA A 263 8.29 -0.10 -29.94
N LEU A 264 8.39 -1.24 -29.26
CA LEU A 264 7.40 -1.63 -28.27
C LEU A 264 7.87 -1.12 -26.90
N VAL A 265 7.06 -0.27 -26.27
CA VAL A 265 7.30 0.28 -24.94
C VAL A 265 6.30 -0.33 -23.98
N SER A 266 6.81 -0.88 -22.88
CA SER A 266 6.01 -1.56 -21.85
C SER A 266 6.39 -1.09 -20.46
N TRP A 267 5.38 -0.94 -19.59
CA TRP A 267 5.53 -0.53 -18.20
C TRP A 267 4.37 -1.08 -17.36
N VAL A 268 4.47 -0.88 -16.05
CA VAL A 268 3.49 -1.34 -15.07
C VAL A 268 3.12 -0.18 -14.15
N THR A 269 1.85 -0.07 -13.76
CA THR A 269 1.41 0.85 -12.71
C THR A 269 0.98 0.11 -11.45
N ASN A 270 1.09 0.76 -10.29
CA ASN A 270 0.61 0.23 -9.01
C ASN A 270 -0.93 0.27 -8.87
N GLU A 271 -1.62 0.94 -9.78
CA GLU A 271 -3.08 1.04 -9.84
C GLU A 271 -3.60 1.10 -11.29
N LEU A 272 -4.90 0.91 -11.48
CA LEU A 272 -5.51 0.87 -12.81
C LEU A 272 -5.41 2.24 -13.49
N ALA A 273 -4.59 2.33 -14.52
CA ALA A 273 -4.37 3.58 -15.26
C ALA A 273 -4.53 3.38 -16.76
N ASN A 274 -4.82 4.46 -17.47
CA ASN A 274 -4.77 4.49 -18.94
C ASN A 274 -3.31 4.55 -19.43
N SER A 275 -3.10 4.48 -20.74
CA SER A 275 -1.76 4.46 -21.34
C SER A 275 -1.60 5.58 -22.35
N ARG A 276 -0.55 6.40 -22.24
CA ARG A 276 -0.17 7.36 -23.28
C ARG A 276 1.34 7.48 -23.38
N ILE A 277 1.85 7.59 -24.60
CA ILE A 277 3.24 7.92 -24.87
C ILE A 277 3.27 9.08 -25.86
N GLU A 278 3.98 10.14 -25.51
CA GLU A 278 4.45 11.15 -26.45
C GLU A 278 5.91 10.90 -26.81
N PHE A 279 6.31 11.10 -28.07
CA PHE A 279 7.68 10.88 -28.49
C PHE A 279 8.12 11.88 -29.56
N SER A 280 9.43 12.17 -29.61
CA SER A 280 10.02 13.08 -30.59
C SER A 280 11.52 12.83 -30.78
N LEU A 281 12.15 13.62 -31.66
CA LEU A 281 13.61 13.60 -31.89
C LEU A 281 14.39 14.48 -30.91
N GLU A 282 13.69 15.26 -30.09
CA GLU A 282 14.27 16.17 -29.09
C GLU A 282 13.84 15.73 -27.68
N PRO A 283 14.60 16.06 -26.63
CA PRO A 283 14.17 15.80 -25.26
C PRO A 283 12.78 16.42 -24.97
N PRO A 284 11.92 15.76 -24.16
CA PRO A 284 10.54 16.23 -23.95
C PRO A 284 10.45 17.66 -23.39
N SER A 285 11.46 18.12 -22.66
CA SER A 285 11.54 19.48 -22.10
C SER A 285 11.71 20.59 -23.15
N THR A 286 12.21 20.26 -24.34
CA THR A 286 12.54 21.24 -25.39
C THR A 286 11.86 20.94 -26.73
N ALA A 287 11.15 19.82 -26.83
CA ALA A 287 10.53 19.38 -28.07
C ALA A 287 9.49 20.38 -28.58
N SER A 288 9.69 20.87 -29.80
CA SER A 288 8.72 21.79 -30.45
C SER A 288 7.51 21.06 -31.06
N SER A 289 7.62 19.76 -31.28
CA SER A 289 6.55 18.90 -31.80
C SER A 289 6.74 17.46 -31.31
N THR A 290 5.64 16.83 -30.87
CA THR A 290 5.61 15.43 -30.45
C THR A 290 4.58 14.65 -31.26
N ASP A 291 4.87 13.37 -31.51
CA ASP A 291 3.87 12.39 -31.92
C ASP A 291 3.34 11.66 -30.67
N ALA A 292 2.15 11.09 -30.72
CA ALA A 292 1.56 10.39 -29.58
C ALA A 292 0.81 9.11 -29.94
N VAL A 293 0.87 8.13 -29.04
CA VAL A 293 0.06 6.90 -29.07
C VAL A 293 -0.63 6.75 -27.71
N SER A 294 -1.88 6.33 -27.68
CA SER A 294 -2.62 6.14 -26.42
C SER A 294 -3.61 4.98 -26.47
N ASN A 295 -3.98 4.49 -25.28
CA ASN A 295 -5.02 3.51 -25.03
C ASN A 295 -5.80 3.90 -23.78
N ALA A 296 -7.11 4.09 -23.91
CA ALA A 296 -7.98 4.54 -22.83
C ALA A 296 -8.37 3.46 -21.82
N ASN A 297 -8.01 2.19 -22.06
CA ASN A 297 -8.30 1.11 -21.13
C ASN A 297 -7.46 1.24 -19.86
N TYR A 298 -8.13 1.10 -18.72
CA TYR A 298 -7.51 1.07 -17.41
C TYR A 298 -6.95 -0.32 -17.12
N VAL A 299 -5.62 -0.44 -17.07
CA VAL A 299 -4.90 -1.70 -16.86
C VAL A 299 -3.73 -1.48 -15.91
N LEU A 300 -3.16 -2.58 -15.39
CA LEU A 300 -1.92 -2.54 -14.61
C LEU A 300 -0.67 -2.75 -15.49
N ASN A 301 -0.82 -3.50 -16.59
CA ASN A 301 0.27 -3.83 -17.50
C ASN A 301 0.04 -3.11 -18.82
N HIS A 302 0.94 -2.20 -19.16
CA HIS A 302 0.82 -1.32 -20.31
C HIS A 302 1.77 -1.78 -21.41
N SER A 303 1.33 -1.62 -22.65
CA SER A 303 2.14 -1.90 -23.82
C SER A 303 1.62 -1.10 -25.00
N LEU A 304 2.46 -0.21 -25.53
CA LEU A 304 2.16 0.57 -26.73
C LEU A 304 3.29 0.44 -27.74
N THR A 305 2.93 0.35 -29.02
CA THR A 305 3.89 0.30 -30.12
C THR A 305 3.99 1.66 -30.80
N LEU A 306 5.19 2.23 -30.83
CA LEU A 306 5.54 3.41 -31.62
C LEU A 306 5.86 2.96 -33.04
N ASN A 307 5.22 3.54 -34.04
CA ASN A 307 5.35 3.16 -35.45
C ASN A 307 5.94 4.31 -36.28
N ASN A 308 6.33 4.01 -37.52
CA ASN A 308 6.85 4.99 -38.49
C ASN A 308 8.13 5.71 -38.02
N LEU A 309 8.99 5.00 -37.29
CA LEU A 309 10.27 5.52 -36.83
C LEU A 309 11.33 5.43 -37.94
N THR A 310 12.31 6.33 -37.92
CA THR A 310 13.47 6.27 -38.82
C THR A 310 14.54 5.36 -38.20
N ALA A 311 15.19 4.52 -39.01
CA ALA A 311 16.28 3.64 -38.57
C ALA A 311 17.49 4.44 -38.08
N SER A 312 18.31 3.83 -37.21
CA SER A 312 19.52 4.44 -36.63
C SER A 312 19.30 5.85 -36.02
N THR A 313 18.13 6.10 -35.43
CA THR A 313 17.73 7.42 -34.93
C THR A 313 17.39 7.35 -33.44
N THR A 314 17.87 8.33 -32.67
CA THR A 314 17.52 8.49 -31.26
C THR A 314 16.15 9.14 -31.14
N TYR A 315 15.26 8.49 -30.40
CA TYR A 315 13.97 9.04 -30.02
C TYR A 315 13.92 9.23 -28.50
N TYR A 316 13.33 10.34 -28.08
CA TYR A 316 12.98 10.59 -26.69
C TYR A 316 11.47 10.45 -26.55
N PHE A 317 11.02 9.97 -25.40
CA PHE A 317 9.61 9.80 -25.14
C PHE A 317 9.25 10.10 -23.69
N LEU A 318 8.00 10.50 -23.50
CA LEU A 318 7.36 10.75 -22.22
C LEU A 318 6.17 9.78 -22.14
N VAL A 319 6.17 8.93 -21.12
CA VAL A 319 5.04 8.05 -20.78
C VAL A 319 4.15 8.79 -19.81
N GLU A 320 2.85 8.69 -19.99
CA GLU A 320 1.84 9.15 -19.06
C GLU A 320 0.87 8.02 -18.73
N SER A 321 0.44 7.99 -17.49
CA SER A 321 -0.61 7.10 -17.01
C SER A 321 -1.50 7.87 -16.05
N ALA A 322 -2.79 7.89 -16.34
CA ALA A 322 -3.80 8.53 -15.50
C ALA A 322 -4.78 7.50 -14.97
N ASP A 323 -5.13 7.58 -13.70
CA ASP A 323 -6.14 6.74 -13.07
C ASP A 323 -7.57 7.16 -13.48
N GLN A 324 -8.59 6.50 -12.92
CA GLN A 324 -9.99 6.83 -13.21
C GLN A 324 -10.46 8.13 -12.53
N ALA A 325 -9.75 8.60 -11.51
CA ALA A 325 -10.01 9.85 -10.80
C ALA A 325 -9.36 11.07 -11.48
N GLY A 326 -8.45 10.85 -12.43
CA GLY A 326 -7.70 11.88 -13.16
C GLY A 326 -6.32 12.19 -12.57
N ASN A 327 -5.86 11.44 -11.57
CA ASN A 327 -4.50 11.59 -11.03
C ASN A 327 -3.51 11.01 -12.05
N MET A 328 -2.42 11.74 -12.31
CA MET A 328 -1.51 11.41 -13.41
C MET A 328 -0.07 11.28 -12.93
N ALA A 329 0.64 10.31 -13.51
CA ALA A 329 2.09 10.25 -13.43
C ALA A 329 2.72 10.23 -14.81
N THR A 330 3.93 10.79 -14.87
CA THR A 330 4.72 10.86 -16.08
C THR A 330 6.14 10.36 -15.82
N THR A 331 6.78 9.80 -16.85
CA THR A 331 8.21 9.46 -16.81
C THR A 331 8.80 9.63 -18.20
N THR A 332 10.08 9.96 -18.30
CA THR A 332 10.76 10.18 -19.58
C THR A 332 11.89 9.21 -19.79
N SER A 333 12.14 8.84 -21.04
CA SER A 333 13.27 7.99 -21.41
C SER A 333 13.62 8.18 -22.89
N SER A 334 14.66 7.48 -23.36
CA SER A 334 15.09 7.52 -24.74
C SER A 334 15.57 6.15 -25.22
N PHE A 335 15.52 5.95 -26.53
CA PHE A 335 16.03 4.75 -27.18
C PHE A 335 16.57 5.07 -28.58
N ASN A 336 17.37 4.13 -29.12
CA ASN A 336 17.83 4.18 -30.50
C ASN A 336 17.13 3.09 -31.31
N THR A 337 16.62 3.42 -32.49
CA THR A 337 16.19 2.41 -33.45
C THR A 337 17.38 1.63 -34.00
N LEU A 338 17.12 0.39 -34.43
CA LEU A 338 18.14 -0.49 -34.99
C LEU A 338 18.58 -0.02 -36.39
N ARG A 339 19.73 -0.55 -36.83
CA ARG A 339 20.32 -0.28 -38.16
C ARG A 339 19.59 -1.00 -39.28
#